data_AF-A0A1Y1MK70-F1
#
_entry.id   AF-A0A1Y1MK70-F1
#
_cell.length_a   1.000
_cell.length_b   1.000
_cell.length_c   1.000
_cell.angle_alpha   90.00
_cell.angle_beta   90.00
_cell.angle_gamma   90.00
#
_symmetry.space_group_name_H-M   'P 1'
#
loop_
_entity.id
_entity.type
_entity.pdbx_description
1 polymer ?
#
loop_
_entity_poly.entity_id
_entity_poly.type
_entity_poly.pdbx_seq_one_letter_code
_entity_poly.pdbx_strand_id
1 'polypeptide(L)'
;SFTPTTTMDDDDNSILNIEVSDDEVDIAKKKADRTGQSEADFQAVKREYRVRVENGEIYKHVALPLQPGTNKMRTQELIHAVEELYFFRRYQEGADLVKRALENG
;
A
#
# COMPACT_ATOMS: atom_id res chain seq x y z
N SER A 1 44.94 -30.24 -4.09
CA SER A 1 43.94 -30.73 -5.06
C SER A 1 42.63 -30.06 -4.74
N PHE A 2 42.08 -29.28 -5.67
CA PHE A 2 40.85 -28.51 -5.48
C PHE A 2 39.79 -29.11 -6.40
N THR A 3 38.74 -29.68 -5.83
CA THR A 3 37.57 -30.14 -6.59
C THR A 3 36.50 -29.06 -6.51
N PRO A 4 36.07 -28.47 -7.64
CA PRO A 4 34.89 -27.62 -7.64
C PRO A 4 33.65 -28.52 -7.58
N THR A 5 32.93 -28.49 -6.45
CA THR A 5 31.55 -28.97 -6.39
C THR A 5 30.67 -27.90 -7.00
N THR A 6 30.30 -28.07 -8.27
CA THR A 6 29.18 -27.34 -8.87
C THR A 6 27.90 -27.88 -8.26
N THR A 7 27.34 -27.18 -7.28
CA THR A 7 25.91 -27.29 -6.95
C THR A 7 25.15 -26.63 -8.09
N MET A 8 24.56 -27.43 -8.98
CA MET A 8 23.46 -26.95 -9.81
C MET A 8 22.26 -26.76 -8.87
N ASP A 9 21.74 -25.54 -8.86
CA ASP A 9 20.45 -25.17 -8.28
C ASP A 9 19.35 -26.13 -8.76
N ASP A 10 18.90 -27.03 -7.89
CA ASP A 10 17.63 -27.75 -8.02
C ASP A 10 16.51 -26.92 -7.33
N ASP A 11 16.41 -25.64 -7.70
CA ASP A 11 15.42 -24.70 -7.17
C ASP A 11 14.20 -24.52 -8.12
N ASP A 12 13.92 -25.51 -8.96
CA ASP A 12 12.80 -25.47 -9.93
C ASP A 12 11.58 -26.31 -9.52
N ASN A 13 11.46 -26.73 -8.25
CA ASN A 13 10.30 -27.51 -7.79
C ASN A 13 9.58 -26.99 -6.54
N SER A 14 9.78 -25.73 -6.13
CA SER A 14 9.10 -25.18 -4.94
C SER A 14 7.93 -24.24 -5.25
N ILE A 15 7.85 -23.66 -6.45
CA ILE A 15 6.82 -22.64 -6.76
C ILE A 15 5.44 -23.25 -7.11
N LEU A 16 5.36 -24.51 -7.56
CA LEU A 16 4.09 -25.13 -7.98
C LEU A 16 3.83 -26.53 -7.37
N ASN A 17 4.41 -26.84 -6.22
CA ASN A 17 4.14 -28.13 -5.54
C ASN A 17 2.79 -28.09 -4.80
N ILE A 18 1.70 -27.96 -5.56
CA ILE A 18 0.33 -28.12 -5.08
C ILE A 18 0.02 -29.62 -5.11
N GLU A 19 0.25 -30.30 -4.01
CA GLU A 19 -0.24 -31.66 -3.80
C GLU A 19 -1.77 -31.60 -3.63
N VAL A 20 -2.50 -31.97 -4.68
CA VAL A 20 -3.96 -32.14 -4.61
C VAL A 20 -4.24 -33.46 -3.88
N SER A 21 -4.37 -33.38 -2.55
CA SER A 21 -4.95 -34.44 -1.74
C SER A 21 -6.47 -34.40 -1.91
N ASP A 22 -7.08 -35.56 -2.19
CA ASP A 22 -8.51 -35.79 -2.49
C ASP A 22 -9.45 -35.60 -1.26
N ASP A 23 -9.09 -34.68 -0.36
CA ASP A 23 -9.95 -34.11 0.70
C ASP A 23 -10.54 -32.76 0.25
N GLU A 24 -10.63 -32.55 -1.07
CA GLU A 24 -10.89 -31.25 -1.71
C GLU A 24 -12.34 -30.74 -1.52
N VAL A 25 -13.27 -31.62 -1.12
CA VAL A 25 -14.70 -31.31 -1.00
C VAL A 25 -15.06 -30.44 0.20
N ASP A 26 -14.32 -30.52 1.32
CA ASP A 26 -14.64 -29.76 2.54
C ASP A 26 -13.87 -28.42 2.64
N ILE A 27 -12.71 -28.31 1.98
CA ILE A 27 -11.96 -27.04 1.92
C ILE A 27 -12.59 -26.06 0.92
N ALA A 28 -13.21 -26.57 -0.16
CA ALA A 28 -13.91 -25.73 -1.14
C ALA A 28 -15.09 -24.95 -0.52
N LYS A 29 -15.87 -25.58 0.36
CA LYS A 29 -16.97 -24.92 1.09
C LYS A 29 -16.50 -23.82 2.04
N LYS A 30 -15.36 -24.02 2.70
CA LYS A 30 -14.81 -23.06 3.68
C LYS A 30 -14.10 -21.86 3.03
N LYS A 31 -13.62 -22.00 1.78
CA LYS A 31 -13.01 -20.91 1.00
C LYS A 31 -14.01 -20.09 0.16
N ALA A 32 -15.18 -20.64 -0.13
CA ALA A 32 -16.22 -19.96 -0.92
C ALA A 32 -16.77 -18.69 -0.26
N ASP A 33 -16.60 -18.55 1.06
CA ASP A 33 -17.25 -17.50 1.86
C ASP A 33 -16.34 -16.29 2.17
N ARG A 34 -15.18 -16.18 1.51
CA ARG A 34 -14.21 -15.10 1.80
C ARG A 34 -14.43 -13.82 0.98
N THR A 35 -15.23 -13.90 -0.07
CA THR A 35 -15.47 -12.83 -1.06
C THR A 35 -16.93 -12.75 -1.50
N GLY A 36 -17.84 -13.53 -0.89
CA GLY A 36 -19.26 -13.47 -1.19
C GLY A 36 -19.88 -12.21 -0.60
N GLN A 37 -20.10 -11.19 -1.41
CA GLN A 37 -20.97 -10.06 -1.05
C GLN A 37 -22.35 -10.30 -1.65
N SER A 38 -23.43 -10.09 -0.88
CA SER A 38 -24.77 -10.14 -1.45
C SER A 38 -24.99 -8.98 -2.42
N GLU A 39 -25.84 -9.16 -3.43
CA GLU A 39 -26.18 -8.08 -4.37
C GLU A 39 -26.72 -6.84 -3.64
N ALA A 40 -27.48 -7.03 -2.55
CA ALA A 40 -28.00 -5.93 -1.75
C ALA A 40 -26.88 -5.11 -1.09
N ASP A 41 -25.85 -5.77 -0.55
CA ASP A 41 -24.69 -5.12 0.05
C ASP A 41 -23.83 -4.41 -1.01
N PHE A 42 -23.66 -5.02 -2.19
CA PHE A 42 -22.99 -4.38 -3.31
C PHE A 42 -23.71 -3.12 -3.75
N GLN A 43 -25.04 -3.15 -3.88
CA GLN A 43 -25.84 -1.98 -4.23
C GLN A 43 -25.82 -0.90 -3.13
N ALA A 44 -25.67 -1.28 -1.86
CA ALA A 44 -25.45 -0.33 -0.77
C ALA A 44 -24.08 0.37 -0.91
N VAL A 45 -23.00 -0.39 -1.09
CA VAL A 45 -21.64 0.16 -1.32
C VAL A 45 -21.60 1.04 -2.56
N LYS A 46 -22.21 0.59 -3.66
CA LYS A 46 -22.25 1.34 -4.93
C LYS A 46 -22.99 2.67 -4.80
N ARG A 47 -24.09 2.72 -4.02
CA ARG A 47 -24.83 3.97 -3.77
C ARG A 47 -24.02 4.96 -2.96
N GLU A 48 -23.25 4.48 -1.98
CA GLU A 48 -22.42 5.31 -1.12
C GLU A 48 -21.06 5.64 -1.76
N TYR A 49 -20.62 4.87 -2.76
CA TYR A 49 -19.30 5.01 -3.34
C TYR A 49 -19.11 6.40 -3.95
N ARG A 50 -18.13 7.11 -3.42
CA ARG A 50 -17.58 8.34 -4.00
C ARG A 50 -16.14 8.07 -4.38
N VAL A 51 -15.80 8.38 -5.63
CA VAL A 51 -14.41 8.40 -6.07
C VAL A 51 -13.67 9.38 -5.16
N ARG A 52 -12.60 8.91 -4.52
CA ARG A 52 -11.69 9.82 -3.82
C ARG A 52 -10.99 10.66 -4.87
N VAL A 53 -11.31 11.95 -4.89
CA VAL A 53 -10.61 12.94 -5.70
C VAL A 53 -9.69 13.70 -4.77
N GLU A 54 -8.38 13.51 -4.91
CA GLU A 54 -7.37 14.25 -4.16
C GLU A 54 -7.11 15.58 -4.89
N ASN A 55 -7.58 16.68 -4.29
CA ASN A 55 -7.65 18.02 -4.92
C ASN A 55 -6.50 18.95 -4.51
N GLY A 56 -5.34 18.42 -4.13
CA GLY A 56 -4.26 19.28 -3.61
C GLY A 56 -4.42 19.58 -2.12
N GLU A 57 -5.12 18.76 -1.36
CA GLU A 57 -5.49 19.05 0.03
C GLU A 57 -4.78 18.16 1.06
N ILE A 58 -3.92 17.22 0.63
CA ILE A 58 -3.21 16.31 1.54
C ILE A 58 -2.39 17.11 2.57
N TYR A 59 -1.78 18.21 2.14
CA TYR A 59 -0.99 19.10 3.01
C TYR A 59 -1.74 19.66 4.23
N LYS A 60 -3.08 19.71 4.21
CA LYS A 60 -3.89 20.17 5.35
C LYS A 60 -3.95 19.17 6.49
N HIS A 61 -3.71 17.89 6.20
CA HIS A 61 -3.78 16.80 7.16
C HIS A 61 -2.40 16.38 7.68
N VAL A 62 -1.32 16.88 7.07
CA VAL A 62 0.06 16.62 7.53
C VAL A 62 0.26 17.26 8.90
N ALA A 63 0.45 16.41 9.90
CA ALA A 63 0.77 16.86 11.25
C ALA A 63 2.25 17.22 11.37
N LEU A 64 2.53 18.52 11.45
CA LEU A 64 3.85 19.10 11.69
C LEU A 64 3.95 19.68 13.10
N PRO A 65 5.16 19.75 13.70
CA PRO A 65 6.43 19.26 13.16
C PRO A 65 6.55 17.73 13.17
N LEU A 66 7.43 17.21 12.32
CA LEU A 66 7.77 15.79 12.36
C LEU A 66 8.48 15.50 13.69
N GLN A 67 7.94 14.58 14.48
CA GLN A 67 8.53 14.21 15.76
C GLN A 67 9.84 13.43 15.55
N PRO A 68 10.82 13.53 16.47
CA PRO A 68 11.99 12.66 16.44
C PRO A 68 11.55 11.18 16.44
N GLY A 69 12.10 10.37 15.52
CA GLY A 69 11.67 8.98 15.36
C GLY A 69 10.38 8.80 14.55
N THR A 70 9.97 9.81 13.77
CA THR A 70 8.84 9.72 12.85
C THR A 70 8.92 8.47 11.96
N ASN A 71 7.80 7.74 11.87
CA ASN A 71 7.73 6.53 11.06
C ASN A 71 7.68 6.83 9.56
N LYS A 72 8.03 5.83 8.75
CA LYS A 72 8.04 5.94 7.28
C LYS A 72 6.72 6.47 6.70
N MET A 73 5.58 6.08 7.29
CA MET A 73 4.26 6.49 6.80
C MET A 73 4.05 8.00 6.92
N ARG A 74 4.37 8.58 8.07
CA ARG A 74 4.29 10.02 8.29
C ARG A 74 5.23 10.81 7.37
N THR A 75 6.43 10.29 7.12
CA THR A 75 7.36 10.90 6.17
C THR A 75 6.82 10.85 4.74
N GLN A 76 6.24 9.72 4.33
CA GLN A 76 5.59 9.57 3.02
C GLN A 76 4.40 10.52 2.86
N GLU A 77 3.59 10.72 3.90
CA GLU A 77 2.47 11.65 3.89
C GLU A 77 2.92 13.10 3.61
N LEU A 78 4.02 13.53 4.22
CA LEU A 78 4.63 14.83 3.91
C LEU A 78 5.13 14.91 2.46
N ILE A 79 5.82 13.86 1.98
CA ILE A 79 6.33 13.82 0.60
C ILE A 79 5.18 13.93 -0.39
N HIS A 80 4.12 13.13 -0.22
CA HIS A 80 2.94 13.14 -1.09
C HIS A 80 2.23 14.48 -1.07
N ALA A 81 2.13 15.15 0.09
CA ALA A 81 1.58 16.50 0.17
C ALA A 81 2.37 17.51 -0.68
N VAL A 82 3.71 17.43 -0.68
CA VAL A 82 4.56 18.31 -1.50
C VAL A 82 4.42 17.97 -3.00
N GLU A 83 4.42 16.68 -3.35
CA GLU A 83 4.22 16.22 -4.73
C GLU A 83 2.87 16.68 -5.29
N GLU A 84 1.82 16.60 -4.50
CA GLU A 84 0.47 17.03 -4.87
C GLU A 84 0.44 18.55 -5.12
N LEU A 85 1.00 19.35 -4.22
CA LEU A 85 1.10 20.79 -4.40
C LEU A 85 1.92 21.17 -5.65
N TYR A 86 3.00 20.43 -5.94
CA TYR A 86 3.77 20.60 -7.16
C TYR A 86 2.93 20.31 -8.41
N PHE A 87 2.16 19.21 -8.41
CA PHE A 87 1.28 18.81 -9.52
C PHE A 87 0.22 19.88 -9.82
N PHE A 88 -0.38 20.47 -8.77
CA PHE A 88 -1.32 21.59 -8.89
C PHE A 88 -0.67 22.96 -9.13
N ARG A 89 0.65 23.01 -9.35
CA ARG A 89 1.45 24.24 -9.56
C ARG A 89 1.38 25.23 -8.39
N ARG A 90 1.06 24.76 -7.19
CA ARG A 90 0.99 25.54 -5.94
C ARG A 90 2.34 25.56 -5.23
N TYR A 91 3.36 26.03 -5.94
CA TYR A 91 4.76 25.89 -5.52
C TYR A 91 5.08 26.62 -4.20
N GLN A 92 4.48 27.79 -3.97
CA GLN A 92 4.69 28.56 -2.74
C GLN A 92 4.20 27.79 -1.52
N GLU A 93 3.02 27.18 -1.60
CA GLU A 93 2.47 26.38 -0.51
C GLU A 93 3.31 25.13 -0.24
N GLY A 94 3.87 24.52 -1.29
CA GLY A 94 4.82 23.41 -1.15
C GLY A 94 6.10 23.85 -0.42
N ALA A 95 6.67 24.99 -0.80
CA ALA A 95 7.85 25.55 -0.16
C ALA A 95 7.59 25.90 1.32
N ASP A 96 6.45 26.52 1.62
CA ASP A 96 6.04 26.85 2.99
C ASP A 96 5.82 25.59 3.85
N LEU A 97 5.27 24.52 3.27
CA LEU A 97 5.11 23.24 3.95
C LEU A 97 6.47 22.62 4.31
N VAL A 98 7.41 22.58 3.36
CA VAL A 98 8.78 22.07 3.61
C VAL A 98 9.49 22.92 4.66
N LYS A 99 9.35 24.24 4.59
CA LYS A 99 9.94 25.15 5.58
C LYS A 99 9.42 24.85 6.99
N ARG A 100 8.10 24.74 7.17
CA ARG A 100 7.49 24.37 8.46
C ARG A 100 7.94 23.01 8.98
N ALA A 101 8.19 22.06 8.07
CA ALA A 101 8.69 20.73 8.45
C ALA A 101 10.14 20.78 8.94
N LEU A 102 10.96 21.69 8.39
CA LEU A 102 12.38 21.86 8.74
C LEU A 102 12.61 22.81 9.92
N GLU A 103 11.67 23.73 10.22
CA GLU A 103 11.79 24.71 11.31
C GLU A 103 11.86 24.09 12.72
N ASN A 104 11.70 22.77 12.86
CA ASN A 104 11.81 22.04 14.14
C ASN A 104 12.68 20.78 14.06
N GLY A 105 13.50 20.65 13.00
CA GLY A 105 14.48 19.56 12.83
C GLY A 105 15.86 19.90 13.36
#